data_AF-A0A2D4YE48-F1
#
_entry.id   AF-A0A2D4YE48-F1
#
_cell.length_a   1.000
_cell.length_b   1.000
_cell.length_c   1.000
_cell.angle_alpha   90.00
_cell.angle_beta   90.00
_cell.angle_gamma   90.00
#
_symmetry.space_group_name_H-M   'P 1'
#
loop_
_entity.id
_entity.type
_entity.pdbx_description
1 polymer ?
#
loop_
_entity_poly.entity_id
_entity_poly.type
_entity_poly.pdbx_seq_one_letter_code
_entity_poly.pdbx_strand_id
1 'polypeptide(L)'
;MKLKYLFLPFLLFFLSNCSNDDDISNNDLIVGNWQLDKIIINGFAGQTETLYNPEDVIYKFYSNGTLEIISNVADINSETMNYSIELDCLTLNCNNNEQMYEFLFLNGNKNEFWIEENTLSFGTAYVDGPTFVLNHLQ
;
A
#
# COMPACT_ATOMS: atom_id res chain seq x y z
N MET A 1 -28.02 44.63 51.74
CA MET A 1 -27.65 43.24 52.07
C MET A 1 -27.39 42.50 50.76
N LYS A 2 -26.17 41.98 50.57
CA LYS A 2 -25.77 41.25 49.36
C LYS A 2 -26.15 39.78 49.53
N LEU A 3 -27.08 39.29 48.71
CA LEU A 3 -27.44 37.87 48.70
C LEU A 3 -26.32 37.09 48.01
N LYS A 4 -25.85 36.05 48.69
CA LYS A 4 -24.65 35.30 48.41
C LYS A 4 -25.07 33.87 48.08
N TYR A 5 -24.46 33.33 47.01
CA TYR A 5 -24.44 31.93 46.54
C TYR A 5 -25.66 31.43 45.75
N LEU A 6 -25.41 30.97 44.52
CA LEU A 6 -25.68 29.58 44.17
C LEU A 6 -24.69 29.08 43.13
N PHE A 7 -24.09 27.95 43.46
CA PHE A 7 -23.28 27.06 42.63
C PHE A 7 -23.87 26.84 41.23
N LEU A 8 -23.02 26.89 40.20
CA LEU A 8 -23.24 26.17 38.94
C LEU A 8 -21.94 25.44 38.57
N PRO A 9 -21.80 24.15 38.86
CA PRO A 9 -20.70 23.35 38.37
C PRO A 9 -21.15 22.63 37.11
N PHE A 10 -20.86 23.16 35.93
CA PHE A 10 -21.01 22.36 34.72
C PHE A 10 -20.03 22.84 33.65
N LEU A 11 -19.48 21.85 32.95
CA LEU A 11 -18.54 21.95 31.83
C LEU A 11 -17.04 21.91 32.18
N LEU A 12 -16.66 20.85 32.89
CA LEU A 12 -15.53 20.04 32.40
C LEU A 12 -15.98 19.39 31.07
N PHE A 13 -15.76 20.09 29.96
CA PHE A 13 -15.62 19.39 28.68
C PHE A 13 -14.36 18.54 28.81
N PHE A 14 -14.57 17.26 29.10
CA PHE A 14 -13.66 16.21 28.70
C PHE A 14 -13.43 16.39 27.19
N LEU A 15 -12.33 17.02 26.83
CA LEU A 15 -11.65 16.72 25.57
C LEU A 15 -11.05 15.33 25.76
N SER A 16 -11.93 14.33 25.77
CA SER A 16 -11.56 12.95 25.57
C SER A 16 -10.92 12.88 24.19
N ASN A 17 -9.60 12.72 24.19
CA ASN A 17 -8.80 12.04 23.18
C ASN A 17 -9.59 11.62 21.93
N CYS A 18 -9.55 12.43 20.89
CA CYS A 18 -9.57 11.90 19.53
C CYS A 18 -8.18 11.33 19.27
N SER A 19 -7.95 10.09 19.69
CA SER A 19 -7.00 9.19 19.06
C SER A 19 -7.85 8.00 18.64
N ASN A 20 -8.60 8.22 17.57
CA ASN A 20 -8.84 7.14 16.64
C ASN A 20 -7.63 7.17 15.72
N ASP A 21 -6.62 6.37 16.02
CA ASP A 21 -5.89 5.72 14.93
C ASP A 21 -6.95 4.83 14.28
N ASP A 22 -7.71 5.40 13.34
CA ASP A 22 -8.42 4.58 12.37
C ASP A 22 -7.29 3.92 11.58
N ASP A 23 -6.87 2.72 12.00
CA ASP A 23 -5.95 1.85 11.27
C ASP A 23 -6.61 1.54 9.93
N ILE A 24 -6.44 2.44 8.94
CA ILE A 24 -6.89 2.21 7.58
C ILE A 24 -6.11 0.99 7.10
N SER A 25 -6.83 -0.07 6.77
CA SER A 25 -6.19 -1.31 6.33
C SER A 25 -5.45 -1.06 5.02
N ASN A 26 -4.31 -1.72 4.82
CA ASN A 26 -3.59 -1.64 3.54
C ASN A 26 -4.46 -2.07 2.35
N ASN A 27 -5.47 -2.91 2.59
CA ASN A 27 -6.49 -3.28 1.60
C ASN A 27 -7.33 -2.08 1.15
N ASP A 28 -7.67 -1.17 2.05
CA ASP A 28 -8.41 0.04 1.69
C ASP A 28 -7.48 1.08 1.03
N LEU A 29 -6.21 1.12 1.43
CA LEU A 29 -5.22 2.06 0.89
C LEU A 29 -4.78 1.73 -0.54
N ILE A 30 -4.71 0.44 -0.91
CA ILE A 30 -4.23 0.04 -2.24
C ILE A 30 -5.27 0.27 -3.33
N VAL A 31 -6.57 0.30 -3.00
CA VAL A 31 -7.66 0.46 -3.97
C VAL A 31 -7.59 1.84 -4.62
N GLY A 32 -7.51 1.87 -5.94
CA GLY A 32 -7.36 3.12 -6.69
C GLY A 32 -6.66 2.94 -8.02
N ASN A 33 -6.39 4.07 -8.66
CA ASN A 33 -5.62 4.12 -9.89
C ASN A 33 -4.20 4.60 -9.56
N TRP A 34 -3.20 3.88 -10.05
CA TRP A 34 -1.81 4.15 -9.77
C TRP A 34 -1.05 4.20 -11.08
N GLN A 35 -0.26 5.26 -11.27
CA GLN A 35 0.60 5.40 -12.43
C GLN A 35 1.99 4.84 -12.10
N LEU A 36 2.55 4.03 -12.99
CA LEU A 36 3.95 3.63 -12.87
C LEU A 36 4.86 4.85 -13.07
N ASP A 37 5.72 5.13 -12.08
CA ASP A 37 6.75 6.16 -12.16
C ASP A 37 8.06 5.55 -12.67
N LYS A 38 8.48 4.46 -12.02
CA LYS A 38 9.73 3.79 -12.36
C LYS A 38 9.77 2.33 -11.96
N ILE A 39 10.68 1.61 -12.61
CA ILE A 39 11.13 0.28 -12.20
C ILE A 39 12.60 0.37 -11.80
N ILE A 40 12.91 -0.11 -10.59
CA ILE A 40 14.25 -0.20 -10.03
C ILE A 40 14.72 -1.65 -10.11
N ILE A 41 15.91 -1.89 -10.67
CA ILE A 41 16.54 -3.21 -10.68
C ILE A 41 17.89 -3.09 -9.97
N ASN A 42 18.06 -3.89 -8.92
CA ASN A 42 19.33 -4.02 -8.21
C ASN A 42 20.10 -5.20 -8.78
N GLY A 43 21.32 -4.95 -9.27
CA GLY A 43 22.18 -6.00 -9.81
C GLY A 43 23.61 -5.85 -9.33
N PHE A 44 24.45 -6.83 -9.68
CA PHE A 44 25.88 -6.83 -9.34
C PHE A 44 26.63 -5.58 -9.86
N ALA A 45 26.17 -5.00 -10.98
CA ALA A 45 26.74 -3.79 -11.57
C ALA A 45 26.21 -2.48 -10.93
N GLY A 46 25.33 -2.57 -9.93
CA GLY A 46 24.67 -1.44 -9.29
C GLY A 46 23.17 -1.39 -9.56
N GLN A 47 22.55 -0.28 -9.16
CA GLN A 47 21.14 -0.01 -9.36
C GLN A 47 20.90 0.63 -10.73
N THR A 48 19.91 0.13 -11.47
CA THR A 48 19.40 0.74 -12.70
C THR A 48 17.94 1.12 -12.51
N GLU A 49 17.55 2.27 -13.07
CA GLU A 49 16.17 2.74 -13.05
C GLU A 49 15.67 2.93 -14.49
N THR A 50 14.44 2.48 -14.74
CA THR A 50 13.69 2.81 -15.96
C THR A 50 12.53 3.70 -15.57
N LEU A 51 12.48 4.92 -16.14
CA LEU A 51 11.44 5.91 -15.88
C LEU A 51 10.34 5.79 -16.93
N TYR A 52 9.09 5.97 -16.51
CA TYR A 52 7.92 5.95 -17.38
C TYR A 52 7.27 7.34 -17.43
N ASN A 53 6.71 7.73 -18.58
CA ASN A 53 6.00 8.99 -18.68
C ASN A 53 4.63 8.88 -18.00
N PRO A 54 4.03 10.03 -17.63
CA PRO A 54 2.64 10.05 -17.22
C PRO A 54 1.71 9.33 -18.20
N GLU A 55 0.81 8.52 -17.65
CA GLU A 55 -0.19 7.72 -18.39
C GLU A 55 0.37 6.61 -19.31
N ASP A 56 1.69 6.34 -19.31
CA ASP A 56 2.28 5.24 -20.08
C ASP A 56 1.78 3.88 -19.56
N VAL A 57 1.73 3.72 -18.23
CA VAL A 57 1.27 2.49 -17.56
C VAL A 57 0.45 2.82 -16.31
N ILE A 58 -0.79 2.35 -16.27
CA ILE A 58 -1.73 2.53 -15.16
C ILE A 58 -2.11 1.17 -14.57
N TYR A 59 -2.00 1.05 -13.25
CA TYR A 59 -2.44 -0.07 -12.43
C TYR A 59 -3.72 0.33 -11.71
N LYS A 60 -4.80 -0.41 -11.91
CA LYS A 60 -6.09 -0.17 -11.25
C LYS A 60 -6.40 -1.32 -10.31
N PHE A 61 -6.35 -1.05 -9.01
CA PHE A 61 -6.71 -1.99 -7.96
C PHE A 61 -8.18 -1.79 -7.61
N TYR A 62 -9.00 -2.79 -7.92
CA TYR A 62 -10.42 -2.80 -7.61
C TYR A 62 -10.67 -3.49 -6.27
N SER A 63 -11.63 -2.97 -5.50
CA SER A 63 -12.01 -3.51 -4.17
C SER A 63 -12.52 -4.95 -4.18
N ASN A 64 -12.80 -5.53 -5.34
CA ASN A 64 -13.16 -6.94 -5.49
C ASN A 64 -11.94 -7.88 -5.64
N GLY A 65 -10.71 -7.38 -5.46
CA GLY A 65 -9.48 -8.16 -5.61
C GLY A 65 -9.03 -8.35 -7.06
N THR A 66 -9.48 -7.48 -7.98
CA THR A 66 -9.02 -7.46 -9.38
C THR A 66 -8.00 -6.36 -9.60
N LEU A 67 -6.90 -6.66 -10.28
CA LEU A 67 -5.92 -5.70 -10.79
C LEU A 67 -6.03 -5.63 -12.32
N GLU A 68 -6.27 -4.44 -12.87
CA GLU A 68 -6.16 -4.16 -14.31
C GLU A 68 -4.90 -3.33 -14.56
N ILE A 69 -4.03 -3.81 -15.44
CA ILE A 69 -2.84 -3.10 -15.93
C ILE A 69 -3.14 -2.63 -17.35
N ILE A 70 -3.06 -1.33 -17.58
CA ILE A 70 -3.18 -0.70 -18.89
C ILE A 70 -1.81 -0.12 -19.25
N SER A 71 -1.26 -0.52 -20.39
CA SER A 71 0.06 -0.11 -20.85
C SER A 71 0.02 0.30 -22.31
N ASN A 72 0.66 1.43 -22.62
CA ASN A 72 0.90 1.94 -23.97
C ASN A 72 2.35 1.72 -24.44
N VAL A 73 3.18 1.06 -23.62
CA VAL A 73 4.59 0.78 -23.88
C VAL A 73 4.82 -0.71 -24.14
N ALA A 74 5.86 -1.04 -24.89
CA ALA A 74 6.07 -2.39 -25.42
C ALA A 74 6.65 -3.39 -24.39
N ASP A 75 7.28 -2.88 -23.33
CA ASP A 75 7.96 -3.65 -22.29
C ASP A 75 7.03 -4.09 -21.15
N ILE A 76 5.81 -3.54 -21.08
CA ILE A 76 4.80 -3.92 -20.09
C ILE A 76 3.51 -4.31 -20.81
N ASN A 77 3.01 -5.51 -20.54
CA ASN A 77 1.77 -5.99 -21.12
C ASN A 77 0.57 -5.38 -20.40
N SER A 78 -0.47 -5.04 -21.16
CA SER A 78 -1.80 -4.83 -20.57
C SER A 78 -2.39 -6.17 -20.18
N GLU A 79 -2.89 -6.30 -18.95
CA GLU A 79 -3.45 -7.54 -18.45
C GLU A 79 -4.43 -7.31 -17.29
N THR A 80 -5.19 -8.35 -16.96
CA THR A 80 -6.09 -8.35 -15.80
C THR A 80 -5.85 -9.61 -15.00
N MET A 81 -5.66 -9.46 -13.69
CA MET A 81 -5.37 -10.56 -12.78
C MET A 81 -6.04 -10.37 -11.42
N ASN A 82 -6.02 -11.41 -10.61
CA ASN A 82 -6.44 -11.31 -9.21
C ASN A 82 -5.28 -10.82 -8.35
N TYR A 83 -5.60 -10.02 -7.34
CA TYR A 83 -4.69 -9.68 -6.26
C TYR A 83 -5.33 -9.91 -4.88
N SER A 84 -4.49 -10.14 -3.88
CA SER A 84 -4.89 -10.15 -2.47
C SER A 84 -3.76 -9.60 -1.59
N ILE A 85 -4.12 -9.06 -0.43
CA ILE A 85 -3.17 -8.77 0.65
C ILE A 85 -3.44 -9.78 1.75
N GLU A 86 -2.43 -10.57 2.09
CA GLU A 86 -2.54 -11.67 3.05
C GLU A 86 -1.35 -11.66 4.00
N LEU A 87 -1.59 -12.09 5.25
CA LEU A 87 -0.52 -12.35 6.19
C LEU A 87 0.18 -13.65 5.84
N ASP A 88 1.49 -13.58 5.62
CA ASP A 88 2.33 -14.74 5.38
C ASP A 88 3.69 -14.58 6.08
N CYS A 89 4.51 -15.61 6.12
CA CYS A 89 5.88 -15.53 6.57
C CYS A 89 6.84 -15.26 5.39
N LEU A 90 8.04 -14.77 5.73
CA LEU A 90 9.12 -14.52 4.77
C LEU A 90 9.72 -15.78 4.17
N THR A 91 9.52 -16.96 4.76
CA THR A 91 10.11 -18.21 4.25
C THR A 91 9.11 -18.97 3.38
N LEU A 92 9.57 -20.00 2.65
CA LEU A 92 8.66 -20.86 1.87
C LEU A 92 7.83 -21.80 2.76
N ASN A 93 8.24 -22.01 4.01
CA ASN A 93 7.60 -22.95 4.94
C ASN A 93 7.45 -22.27 6.31
N CYS A 94 6.31 -21.64 6.52
CA CYS A 94 6.02 -20.96 7.78
C CYS A 94 6.06 -21.95 8.95
N ASN A 95 7.00 -21.72 9.85
CA ASN A 95 7.04 -22.41 11.13
C ASN A 95 6.22 -21.61 12.15
N ASN A 96 5.65 -22.28 13.16
CA ASN A 96 4.75 -21.65 14.15
C ASN A 96 5.36 -20.48 14.97
N ASN A 97 6.66 -20.23 14.84
CA ASN A 97 7.38 -19.18 15.57
C ASN A 97 7.87 -18.04 14.66
N GLU A 98 7.53 -18.06 13.37
CA GLU A 98 7.96 -17.03 12.42
C GLU A 98 7.06 -15.78 12.51
N GLN A 99 7.68 -14.63 12.29
CA GLN A 99 6.96 -13.37 12.20
C GLN A 99 6.16 -13.33 10.89
N MET A 100 4.90 -12.94 11.01
CA MET A 100 4.00 -12.75 9.88
C MET A 100 4.05 -11.29 9.43
N TYR A 101 4.03 -11.09 8.11
CA TYR A 101 3.99 -9.80 7.45
C TYR A 101 2.88 -9.81 6.41
N GLU A 102 2.34 -8.64 6.08
CA GLU A 102 1.44 -8.53 4.94
C GLU A 102 2.23 -8.58 3.64
N PHE A 103 1.75 -9.37 2.68
CA PHE A 103 2.30 -9.45 1.34
C PHE A 103 1.22 -9.19 0.29
N LEU A 104 1.62 -8.60 -0.82
CA LEU A 104 0.79 -8.42 -2.00
C LEU A 104 0.95 -9.66 -2.90
N PHE A 105 -0.12 -10.43 -3.03
CA PHE A 105 -0.16 -11.57 -3.94
C PHE A 105 -0.72 -11.12 -5.29
N LEU A 106 0.07 -11.25 -6.35
CA LEU A 106 -0.34 -10.98 -7.72
C LEU A 106 -0.43 -12.30 -8.47
N ASN A 107 -1.65 -12.76 -8.76
CA ASN A 107 -1.91 -14.08 -9.34
C ASN A 107 -1.21 -15.23 -8.57
N GLY A 108 -1.19 -15.14 -7.24
CA GLY A 108 -0.53 -16.10 -6.34
C GLY A 108 0.99 -15.90 -6.17
N ASN A 109 1.61 -14.96 -6.88
CA ASN A 109 3.02 -14.61 -6.65
C ASN A 109 3.13 -13.66 -5.47
N LYS A 110 3.95 -14.02 -4.49
CA LYS A 110 4.18 -13.22 -3.27
C LYS A 110 5.12 -12.04 -3.57
N ASN A 111 4.67 -10.83 -3.25
CA ASN A 111 5.44 -9.60 -3.36
C ASN A 111 5.50 -8.88 -2.02
N GLU A 112 6.68 -8.42 -1.65
CA GLU A 112 6.81 -7.38 -0.64
C GLU A 112 6.23 -6.10 -1.22
N PHE A 113 5.53 -5.34 -0.39
CA PHE A 113 4.98 -4.06 -0.80
C PHE A 113 5.01 -3.06 0.36
N TRP A 114 4.98 -1.79 0.01
CA TRP A 114 4.83 -0.69 0.95
C TRP A 114 3.98 0.40 0.30
N ILE A 115 3.08 1.00 1.09
CA ILE A 115 2.29 2.16 0.71
C ILE A 115 2.65 3.29 1.67
N GLU A 116 3.05 4.44 1.14
CA GLU A 116 3.30 5.65 1.92
C GLU A 116 2.79 6.86 1.17
N GLU A 117 1.88 7.60 1.82
CA GLU A 117 1.17 8.74 1.25
C GLU A 117 0.51 8.40 -0.09
N ASN A 118 1.13 8.82 -1.21
CA ASN A 118 0.65 8.59 -2.57
C ASN A 118 1.58 7.67 -3.35
N THR A 119 2.46 6.91 -2.69
CA THR A 119 3.40 5.99 -3.34
C THR A 119 3.08 4.56 -2.95
N LEU A 120 2.91 3.68 -3.95
CA LEU A 120 2.88 2.23 -3.78
C LEU A 120 4.16 1.70 -4.41
N SER A 121 4.92 0.90 -3.67
CA SER A 121 5.96 0.09 -4.30
C SER A 121 5.84 -1.37 -3.95
N PHE A 122 6.19 -2.23 -4.90
CA PHE A 122 6.19 -3.67 -4.68
C PHE A 122 7.25 -4.36 -5.53
N GLY A 123 7.68 -5.54 -5.08
CA GLY A 123 8.66 -6.37 -5.78
C GLY A 123 8.67 -7.80 -5.23
N THR A 124 9.39 -8.69 -5.91
CA THR A 124 9.46 -10.11 -5.53
C THR A 124 10.03 -10.29 -4.12
N ALA A 125 9.32 -11.02 -3.24
CA ALA A 125 9.67 -11.12 -1.82
C ALA A 125 10.94 -11.94 -1.50
N TYR A 126 11.43 -12.78 -2.43
CA TYR A 126 12.44 -13.81 -2.13
C TYR A 126 13.76 -13.68 -2.88
N VAL A 127 13.77 -12.90 -3.95
CA VAL A 127 14.89 -12.81 -4.87
C VAL A 127 15.09 -11.36 -5.29
N ASP A 128 16.34 -11.01 -5.58
CA ASP A 128 16.65 -9.75 -6.25
C ASP A 128 15.83 -9.70 -7.55
N GLY A 129 14.94 -8.73 -7.62
CA GLY A 129 14.00 -8.55 -8.71
C GLY A 129 13.64 -7.09 -8.89
N PRO A 130 12.86 -6.78 -9.93
CA PRO A 130 12.39 -5.42 -10.15
C PRO A 130 11.49 -4.97 -8.99
N THR A 131 11.73 -3.76 -8.51
CA THR A 131 10.79 -3.02 -7.66
C THR A 131 10.05 -2.02 -8.53
N PHE A 132 8.73 -2.13 -8.55
CA PHE A 132 7.84 -1.19 -9.22
C PHE A 132 7.50 -0.08 -8.23
N VAL A 133 7.60 1.17 -8.66
CA VAL A 133 7.24 2.35 -7.87
C VAL A 133 6.15 3.10 -8.61
N LEU A 134 5.00 3.28 -7.96
CA LEU A 134 3.80 3.83 -8.53
C LEU A 134 3.30 5.01 -7.70
N ASN A 135 2.73 6.00 -8.38
CA ASN A 135 2.11 7.17 -7.77
C ASN A 135 0.59 7.13 -7.90
N HIS A 136 -0.12 7.40 -6.81
CA HIS A 136 -1.58 7.43 -6.80
C HIS A 136 -2.11 8.57 -7.68
N LEU A 137 -3.09 8.26 -8.53
CA LEU A 137 -3.82 9.23 -9.33
C LEU A 137 -5.06 9.69 -8.57
N GLN A 138 -5.10 10.98 -8.25
CA GLN A 138 -6.24 11.62 -7.58
C GLN A 138 -7.45 11.78 -8.49
#